data_AF-A0A0E2LWE4-F1
#
_entry.id   AF-A0A0E2LWE4-F1
#
_cell.length_a   1.000
_cell.length_b   1.000
_cell.length_c   1.000
_cell.angle_alpha   90.00
_cell.angle_beta   90.00
_cell.angle_gamma   90.00
#
_symmetry.space_group_name_H-M   'P 1'
#
loop_
_entity.id
_entity.type
_entity.pdbx_description
1 polymer ?
#
loop_
_entity_poly.entity_id
_entity_poly.type
_entity_poly.pdbx_seq_one_letter_code
_entity_poly.pdbx_strand_id
1 'polypeptide(L)' 'MEQLKAFATQVVLSLADKDETNESKKRRAVALLHEKAKSLGLDASEQDIDKAVEEAYTNEHS' A
#
# COMPACT_ATOMS: atom_id res chain seq x y z
N MET A 1 13.45 -0.15 -1.15
CA MET A 1 12.53 -1.30 -0.94
C MET A 1 11.95 -1.32 0.48
N GLU A 2 12.76 -1.34 1.55
CA GLU A 2 12.24 -1.37 2.94
C GLU A 2 11.30 -0.21 3.31
N GLN A 3 11.63 1.03 2.90
CA GLN A 3 10.76 2.18 3.14
C GLN A 3 9.39 2.03 2.45
N LEU A 4 9.37 1.53 1.21
CA LEU A 4 8.13 1.32 0.45
C LEU A 4 7.23 0.30 1.17
N LYS A 5 7.81 -0.80 1.67
CA LYS A 5 7.08 -1.81 2.45
C LYS A 5 6.52 -1.24 3.75
N ALA A 6 7.33 -0.50 4.50
CA ALA A 6 6.89 0.13 5.75
C ALA A 6 5.72 1.11 5.52
N PHE A 7 5.75 1.87 4.43
CA PHE A 7 4.62 2.74 4.05
C PHE A 7 3.40 1.95 3.60
N ALA A 8 3.58 0.90 2.80
CA ALA A 8 2.48 0.04 2.37
C ALA A 8 1.73 -0.55 3.58
N THR A 9 2.45 -1.05 4.58
CA THR A 9 1.87 -1.54 5.85
C THR A 9 1.09 -0.45 6.58
N GLN A 10 1.65 0.75 6.75
CA GLN A 10 0.95 1.87 7.41
C GLN A 10 -0.34 2.27 6.68
N VAL A 11 -0.28 2.32 5.34
CA VAL A 11 -1.44 2.68 4.52
C VAL A 11 -2.52 1.60 4.61
N VAL A 12 -2.17 0.32 4.49
CA VAL A 12 -3.11 -0.79 4.62
C VAL A 12 -3.77 -0.80 6.00
N LEU A 13 -2.98 -0.65 7.07
CA LEU A 13 -3.47 -0.54 8.44
C LEU A 13 -4.45 0.63 8.61
N SER A 14 -4.13 1.81 8.06
CA SER A 14 -5.00 2.98 8.15
C SER A 14 -6.37 2.81 7.45
N LEU A 15 -6.48 1.81 6.57
CA LEU A 15 -7.69 1.48 5.81
C LEU A 15 -8.42 0.24 6.37
N ALA A 16 -7.82 -0.49 7.31
CA ALA A 16 -8.36 -1.74 7.83
C ALA A 16 -9.75 -1.55 8.46
N ASP A 17 -9.91 -0.52 9.29
CA ASP A 17 -11.16 -0.20 10.00
C ASP A 17 -12.23 0.52 9.15
N LYS A 18 -11.96 0.77 7.85
CA LYS A 18 -12.95 1.45 7.00
C LYS A 18 -14.05 0.50 6.57
N ASP A 19 -15.30 0.99 6.57
CA ASP A 19 -16.47 0.27 6.06
C ASP A 19 -16.48 0.31 4.52
N GLU A 20 -15.51 -0.37 3.91
CA GLU A 20 -15.29 -0.44 2.46
C GLU A 20 -14.89 -1.86 2.07
N THR A 21 -15.12 -2.23 0.80
CA THR A 21 -14.68 -3.54 0.30
C THR A 21 -13.15 -3.64 0.30
N ASN A 22 -12.63 -4.86 0.45
CA ASN A 22 -11.19 -5.11 0.39
C ASN A 22 -10.56 -4.63 -0.93
N GLU A 23 -11.28 -4.76 -2.05
CA GLU A 23 -10.83 -4.20 -3.32
C GLU A 23 -10.71 -2.67 -3.30
N SER A 24 -11.71 -1.98 -2.75
CA SER A 24 -11.67 -0.51 -2.62
C SER A 24 -10.52 -0.05 -1.73
N LYS A 25 -10.27 -0.77 -0.62
CA LYS A 25 -9.14 -0.52 0.29
C LYS A 25 -7.80 -0.74 -0.41
N LYS A 26 -7.63 -1.83 -1.16
CA LYS A 26 -6.41 -2.09 -1.97
C LYS A 26 -6.17 -0.99 -3.00
N ARG A 27 -7.18 -0.59 -3.78
CA ARG A 27 -7.05 0.49 -4.79
C ARG A 27 -6.65 1.82 -4.14
N ARG A 28 -7.25 2.16 -2.99
CA ARG A 28 -6.86 3.34 -2.21
C ARG A 28 -5.42 3.22 -1.69
N ALA A 29 -5.04 2.06 -1.20
CA ALA A 29 -3.69 1.83 -0.69
C ALA A 29 -2.63 2.01 -1.79
N VAL A 30 -2.87 1.49 -2.99
CA VAL A 30 -2.01 1.67 -4.17
C VAL A 30 -1.90 3.15 -4.54
N ALA A 31 -3.02 3.87 -4.61
CA ALA A 31 -3.01 5.30 -4.93
C ALA A 31 -2.20 6.14 -3.92
N LEU A 32 -2.44 5.93 -2.62
CA LEU A 32 -1.73 6.62 -1.55
C LEU A 32 -0.24 6.28 -1.54
N LEU A 33 0.12 5.01 -1.75
CA LEU A 33 1.50 4.58 -1.81
C LEU A 33 2.22 5.15 -3.04
N HIS A 34 1.53 5.24 -4.18
CA HIS A 34 2.06 5.85 -5.40
C HIS A 34 2.33 7.35 -5.24
N GLU A 35 1.39 8.11 -4.68
CA GLU A 35 1.61 9.53 -4.36
C GLU A 35 2.78 9.71 -3.38
N LYS A 36 2.87 8.84 -2.37
CA LYS A 36 3.95 8.88 -1.38
C LYS A 36 5.31 8.54 -2.00
N ALA A 37 5.39 7.51 -2.83
CA ALA A 37 6.60 7.11 -3.52
C ALA A 37 7.13 8.23 -4.42
N LYS A 38 6.25 8.86 -5.19
CA LYS A 38 6.58 10.02 -6.03
C LYS A 38 7.07 11.21 -5.19
N SER A 39 6.41 11.52 -4.08
CA SER A 39 6.82 12.61 -3.18
C SER A 39 8.19 12.37 -2.52
N LEU A 40 8.61 11.12 -2.37
CA LEU A 40 9.90 10.75 -1.78
C LEU A 40 11.00 10.55 -2.84
N GLY A 41 10.69 10.71 -4.13
CA GLY A 41 11.62 10.43 -5.20
C GLY A 41 12.01 8.95 -5.28
N LEU A 42 11.15 8.05 -4.79
CA LEU A 42 11.35 6.62 -4.92
C LEU A 42 11.03 6.19 -6.35
N ASP A 43 12.04 5.64 -7.02
CA ASP A 43 11.88 4.99 -8.32
C ASP A 43 11.25 3.60 -8.09
N ALA A 44 9.94 3.59 -7.88
CA ALA A 44 9.14 2.38 -7.72
C ALA A 44 8.16 2.29 -8.88
N SER A 45 8.15 1.15 -9.57
CA SER A 45 7.17 0.91 -10.62
C SER A 45 5.77 0.71 -10.03
N GLU A 46 4.72 0.87 -10.85
CA GLU A 46 3.36 0.53 -10.43
C GLU A 46 3.25 -0.92 -9.94
N GLN A 47 4.00 -1.86 -10.56
CA GLN A 47 4.06 -3.26 -10.11
C GLN A 47 4.71 -3.41 -8.72
N ASP A 48 5.76 -2.65 -8.41
CA ASP A 48 6.40 -2.69 -7.10
C ASP A 48 5.46 -2.18 -6.00
N ILE A 49 4.70 -1.12 -6.31
CA ILE A 49 3.71 -0.53 -5.42
C ILE A 49 2.55 -1.51 -5.18
N ASP A 50 2.00 -2.07 -6.25
CA ASP A 50 0.90 -3.04 -6.18
C ASP A 50 1.31 -4.28 -5.36
N LYS A 51 2.50 -4.82 -5.65
CA LYS A 51 3.07 -5.93 -4.88
C LYS A 51 3.30 -5.59 -3.40
N ALA A 52 3.81 -4.40 -3.10
CA ALA A 52 4.02 -3.97 -1.71
C ALA A 52 2.70 -3.87 -0.93
N VAL A 53 1.63 -3.37 -1.58
CA VAL A 53 0.29 -3.34 -1.00
C VAL A 53 -0.26 -4.75 -0.82
N GLU A 54 -0.09 -5.64 -1.79
CA GLU A 54 -0.55 -7.03 -1.69
C GLU A 54 0.17 -7.81 -0.58
N GLU A 55 1.48 -7.69 -0.48
CA GLU A 55 2.29 -8.27 0.61
C GLU A 55 1.82 -7.76 1.98
N ALA A 56 1.61 -6.44 2.12
CA ALA A 56 1.12 -5.84 3.35
C ALA A 56 -0.29 -6.35 3.72
N TYR A 57 -1.18 -6.45 2.74
CA TYR A 57 -2.55 -6.95 2.95
C TYR A 57 -2.58 -8.41 3.40
N THR A 58 -1.69 -9.23 2.82
CA THR A 58 -1.59 -10.67 3.12
C THR A 58 -1.04 -10.90 4.52
N ASN A 59 -0.03 -10.13 4.93
CA ASN A 59 0.55 -10.20 6.28
C ASN A 59 -0.46 -9.81 7.38
N GLU A 60 -1.36 -8.86 7.13
CA GLU A 60 -2.39 -8.46 8.11
C GLU A 60 -3.53 -9.48 8.24
N HIS A 61 -3.71 -10.36 7.25
CA HIS A 61 -4.80 -11.35 7.21
C HIS A 61 -4.30 -12.81 7.38
N SER A 62 -3.02 -13.00 7.74
CA SER A 62 -2.41 -14.31 8.03
C SER A 62 -2.40 -14.59 9.53
#